data_AF-A0A6G3U5E6-F1
#
_entry.id   AF-A0A6G3U5E6-F1
#
_cell.length_a   1.000
_cell.length_b   1.000
_cell.length_c   1.000
_cell.angle_alpha   90.00
_cell.angle_beta   90.00
_cell.angle_gamma   90.00
#
_symmetry.space_group_name_H-M   'P 1'
#
loop_
_entity.id
_entity.type
_entity.pdbx_description
1 polymer ?
#
loop_
_entity_poly.entity_id
_entity_poly.type
_entity_poly.pdbx_seq_one_letter_code
_entity_poly.pdbx_strand_id
1 'polypeptide(L)'
;MSGFDPRGLPNRALLVGVSEYELTEAPHGVPGDLPAVKHNVTRMRDVLARGGVFGEEEIRVARSPSLDEFGRQLSSAAQEAEGVLLFYFAGHGAIPSAGDELFLQMRNASVIAGGHAVFPGAEMFTTVLTVLATSPARRIVVILDCCFAGNAAWVWETFRDKRRVLLLMSVQANHRIDAGGPRTATPCTAALADLLDEGGEAGFRDVSERLRARMTAGPHRTVRQEPWEPQWRADPDIDVLLVAKEPRKPDPDPPPPPPPGGPSHRADRL
;
A
#
# COMPACT_ATOMS: atom_id res chain seq x y z
N MET A 1 20.07 -1.40 13.97
CA MET A 1 18.92 -1.82 14.79
C MET A 1 18.29 -2.99 14.05
N SER A 2 18.22 -4.17 14.66
CA SER A 2 17.59 -5.33 14.00
C SER A 2 16.07 -5.18 14.07
N GLY A 3 15.44 -4.92 12.92
CA GLY A 3 13.99 -4.90 12.80
C GLY A 3 13.36 -6.26 13.11
N PHE A 4 12.06 -6.28 13.39
CA PHE A 4 11.32 -7.53 13.54
C PHE A 4 11.30 -8.30 12.21
N ASP A 5 11.76 -9.55 12.23
CA ASP A 5 11.68 -10.47 11.09
C ASP A 5 10.42 -11.34 11.21
N PRO A 6 9.44 -11.18 10.29
CA PRO A 6 8.18 -11.90 10.34
C PRO A 6 8.20 -13.23 9.56
N ARG A 7 9.32 -13.61 8.95
CA ARG A 7 9.39 -14.83 8.14
C ARG A 7 9.07 -16.08 8.97
N GLY A 8 8.26 -16.96 8.40
CA GLY A 8 7.82 -18.20 9.05
C GLY A 8 6.74 -18.04 10.12
N LEU A 9 6.22 -16.82 10.34
CA LEU A 9 5.07 -16.58 11.18
C LEU A 9 3.78 -16.43 10.34
N PRO A 10 2.59 -16.65 10.92
CA PRO A 10 1.33 -16.37 10.25
C PRO A 10 1.19 -14.86 9.96
N ASN A 11 1.45 -14.47 8.72
CA ASN A 11 1.37 -13.08 8.27
C ASN A 11 0.05 -12.87 7.51
N ARG A 12 -0.49 -11.66 7.51
CA ARG A 12 -1.65 -11.31 6.68
C ARG A 12 -1.46 -9.93 6.06
N ALA A 13 -1.80 -9.82 4.78
CA ALA A 13 -1.92 -8.55 4.09
C ALA A 13 -3.37 -8.38 3.59
N LEU A 14 -4.03 -7.31 4.01
CA LEU A 14 -5.31 -6.88 3.46
C LEU A 14 -5.09 -5.64 2.59
N LEU A 15 -5.27 -5.79 1.28
CA LEU A 15 -5.13 -4.74 0.29
C LEU A 15 -6.52 -4.26 -0.15
N VAL A 16 -6.95 -3.11 0.36
CA VAL A 16 -8.23 -2.49 0.04
C VAL A 16 -8.03 -1.42 -1.03
N GLY A 17 -8.66 -1.61 -2.17
CA GLY A 17 -8.65 -0.63 -3.27
C GLY A 17 -10.06 -0.31 -3.69
N VAL A 18 -10.51 0.91 -3.41
CA VAL A 18 -11.82 1.41 -3.83
C VAL A 18 -11.65 2.24 -5.09
N SER A 19 -11.99 1.62 -6.22
CA SER A 19 -11.82 2.21 -7.56
C SER A 19 -13.13 2.63 -8.21
N GLU A 20 -14.24 2.12 -7.70
CA GLU A 20 -15.59 2.29 -8.23
C GLU A 20 -16.51 2.67 -7.07
N TYR A 21 -17.37 3.66 -7.28
CA TYR A 21 -18.29 4.19 -6.29
C TYR A 21 -19.72 4.18 -6.81
N GLU A 22 -20.67 3.78 -5.97
CA GLU A 22 -22.09 3.72 -6.31
C GLU A 22 -22.73 5.11 -6.40
N LEU A 23 -22.20 6.08 -5.65
CA LEU A 23 -22.78 7.42 -5.51
C LEU A 23 -21.72 8.48 -5.89
N THR A 24 -21.72 8.88 -7.16
CA THR A 24 -20.80 9.91 -7.70
C THR A 24 -21.51 11.21 -8.08
N GLU A 25 -22.84 11.20 -8.16
CA GLU A 25 -23.65 12.33 -8.59
C GLU A 25 -23.93 13.35 -7.47
N ALA A 26 -24.01 14.62 -7.84
CA ALA A 26 -24.40 15.69 -6.92
C ALA A 26 -25.87 15.49 -6.43
N PRO A 27 -26.23 16.01 -5.24
CA PRO A 27 -25.42 16.81 -4.31
C PRO A 27 -24.63 15.99 -3.28
N HIS A 28 -24.75 14.66 -3.29
CA HIS A 28 -24.23 13.80 -2.20
C HIS A 28 -23.22 12.73 -2.65
N GLY A 29 -22.70 12.83 -3.87
CA GLY A 29 -21.72 11.90 -4.41
C GLY A 29 -20.30 12.14 -3.90
N VAL A 30 -19.49 11.09 -3.95
CA VAL A 30 -18.04 11.21 -3.89
C VAL A 30 -17.50 11.84 -5.20
N PRO A 31 -16.26 12.35 -5.24
CA PRO A 31 -15.74 13.08 -6.41
C PRO A 31 -15.69 12.32 -7.75
N GLY A 32 -15.92 11.00 -7.75
CA GLY A 32 -15.91 10.14 -8.94
C GLY A 32 -15.11 8.86 -8.73
N ASP A 33 -15.00 8.03 -9.77
CA ASP A 33 -14.21 6.80 -9.74
C ASP A 33 -12.70 7.06 -9.76
N LEU A 34 -11.92 6.07 -9.30
CA LEU A 34 -10.46 6.10 -9.27
C LEU A 34 -9.86 4.89 -9.99
N PRO A 35 -9.87 4.83 -11.34
CA PRO A 35 -9.42 3.66 -12.09
C PRO A 35 -7.98 3.22 -11.77
N ALA A 36 -7.09 4.17 -11.47
CA ALA A 36 -5.70 3.91 -11.07
C ALA A 36 -5.59 2.95 -9.87
N VAL A 37 -6.57 2.97 -8.96
CA VAL A 37 -6.60 2.11 -7.77
C VAL A 37 -6.68 0.61 -8.12
N LYS A 38 -7.23 0.26 -9.29
CA LYS A 38 -7.21 -1.14 -9.78
C LYS A 38 -5.78 -1.64 -10.00
N HIS A 39 -4.93 -0.75 -10.51
CA HIS A 39 -3.51 -1.02 -10.75
C HIS A 39 -2.71 -1.02 -9.44
N ASN A 40 -3.08 -0.15 -8.49
CA ASN A 40 -2.46 -0.12 -7.17
C ASN A 40 -2.49 -1.48 -6.49
N VAL A 41 -3.69 -2.03 -6.25
CA VAL A 41 -3.83 -3.29 -5.50
C VAL A 41 -3.24 -4.48 -6.25
N THR A 42 -3.27 -4.44 -7.58
CA THR A 42 -2.66 -5.50 -8.41
C THR A 42 -1.14 -5.47 -8.25
N ARG A 43 -0.53 -4.28 -8.37
CA ARG A 43 0.92 -4.12 -8.22
C ARG A 43 1.39 -4.43 -6.80
N MET A 44 0.66 -3.95 -5.79
CA MET A 44 0.96 -4.24 -4.38
C MET A 44 0.88 -5.73 -4.07
N ARG A 45 -0.17 -6.43 -4.54
CA ARG A 45 -0.28 -7.89 -4.39
C ARG A 45 0.94 -8.58 -5.01
N ASP A 46 1.30 -8.22 -6.23
CA ASP A 46 2.37 -8.88 -6.99
C ASP A 46 3.75 -8.70 -6.33
N VAL A 47 4.07 -7.49 -5.84
CA VAL A 47 5.36 -7.23 -5.19
C VAL A 47 5.45 -7.86 -3.81
N LEU A 48 4.33 -7.92 -3.06
CA LEU A 48 4.27 -8.58 -1.75
C LEU A 48 4.38 -10.11 -1.87
N ALA A 49 3.69 -10.72 -2.84
CA ALA A 49 3.72 -12.16 -3.09
C ALA A 49 5.13 -12.65 -3.45
N ARG A 50 5.86 -11.87 -4.25
CA ARG A 50 7.27 -12.14 -4.56
C ARG A 50 8.23 -11.62 -3.48
N GLY A 51 7.72 -10.94 -2.46
CA GLY A 51 8.47 -10.23 -1.44
C GLY A 51 9.15 -11.13 -0.41
N GLY A 52 8.82 -12.41 -0.33
CA GLY A 52 9.44 -13.36 0.61
C GLY A 52 8.98 -13.23 2.08
N VAL A 53 8.06 -12.30 2.37
CA VAL A 53 7.46 -12.10 3.70
C VAL A 53 6.05 -12.69 3.78
N PHE A 54 5.25 -12.54 2.72
CA PHE A 54 3.88 -13.05 2.64
C PHE A 54 3.79 -14.17 1.61
N GLY A 55 3.10 -15.26 1.94
CA GLY A 55 2.62 -16.23 0.96
C GLY A 55 1.43 -15.69 0.15
N GLU A 56 1.13 -16.29 -1.00
CA GLU A 56 0.00 -15.86 -1.85
C GLU A 56 -1.35 -15.89 -1.10
N GLU A 57 -1.60 -16.97 -0.34
CA GLU A 57 -2.81 -17.15 0.48
C GLU A 57 -2.90 -16.19 1.68
N GLU A 58 -1.78 -15.55 2.04
CA GLU A 58 -1.73 -14.56 3.11
C GLU A 58 -2.11 -13.16 2.63
N ILE A 59 -2.26 -12.95 1.32
CA ILE A 59 -2.57 -11.66 0.71
C ILE A 59 -4.01 -11.66 0.19
N ARG A 60 -4.88 -10.92 0.87
CA ARG A 60 -6.27 -10.72 0.47
C ARG A 60 -6.46 -9.36 -0.21
N VAL A 61 -7.09 -9.36 -1.38
CA VAL A 61 -7.43 -8.12 -2.09
C VAL A 61 -8.93 -7.85 -2.02
N ALA A 62 -9.30 -6.71 -1.45
CA ALA A 62 -10.66 -6.20 -1.40
C ALA A 62 -10.85 -5.12 -2.48
N ARG A 63 -11.56 -5.47 -3.56
CA ARG A 63 -11.81 -4.57 -4.70
C ARG A 63 -13.15 -3.88 -4.54
N SER A 64 -13.12 -2.57 -4.28
CA SER A 64 -14.29 -1.72 -4.05
C SER A 64 -15.33 -2.37 -3.12
N PRO A 65 -14.95 -2.81 -1.89
CA PRO A 65 -15.91 -3.38 -0.96
C PRO A 65 -16.96 -2.35 -0.53
N SER A 66 -18.15 -2.81 -0.16
CA SER A 66 -19.06 -2.01 0.68
C SER A 66 -18.49 -1.85 2.10
N LEU A 67 -19.02 -0.92 2.89
CA LEU A 67 -18.61 -0.75 4.29
C LEU A 67 -18.72 -2.04 5.12
N ASP A 68 -19.81 -2.79 4.94
CA ASP A 68 -20.03 -4.05 5.66
C ASP A 68 -19.04 -5.15 5.23
N GLU A 69 -18.75 -5.24 3.93
CA GLU A 69 -17.75 -6.16 3.39
C GLU A 69 -16.35 -5.83 3.90
N PHE A 70 -16.00 -4.54 3.90
CA PHE A 70 -14.76 -4.01 4.45
C PHE A 70 -14.60 -4.40 5.93
N GLY A 71 -15.61 -4.14 6.76
CA GLY A 71 -15.57 -4.45 8.19
C GLY A 71 -15.35 -5.94 8.47
N ARG A 72 -16.02 -6.83 7.72
CA ARG A 72 -15.82 -8.30 7.83
C ARG A 72 -14.39 -8.70 7.43
N GLN A 73 -13.89 -8.19 6.32
CA GLN A 73 -12.56 -8.54 5.82
C GLN A 73 -11.44 -8.01 6.71
N LEU A 74 -11.59 -6.79 7.25
CA LEU A 74 -10.68 -6.19 8.22
C LEU A 74 -10.62 -7.03 9.49
N SER A 75 -11.78 -7.42 10.03
CA SER A 75 -11.86 -8.23 11.24
C SER A 75 -11.23 -9.61 11.06
N SER A 76 -11.50 -10.28 9.94
CA SER A 76 -10.91 -11.59 9.62
C SER A 76 -9.38 -11.49 9.45
N ALA A 77 -8.89 -10.49 8.72
CA ALA A 77 -7.44 -10.29 8.59
C ALA A 77 -6.77 -10.02 9.95
N ALA A 78 -7.41 -9.24 10.83
CA ALA A 78 -6.91 -8.98 12.17
C ALA A 78 -6.83 -10.24 13.04
N GLN A 79 -7.85 -11.09 13.00
CA GLN A 79 -7.90 -12.34 13.79
C GLN A 79 -6.87 -13.38 13.35
N GLU A 80 -6.54 -13.41 12.06
CA GLU A 80 -5.68 -14.44 11.47
C GLU A 80 -4.17 -14.13 11.52
N ALA A 81 -3.78 -12.90 11.86
CA ALA A 81 -2.39 -12.45 11.82
C ALA A 81 -1.70 -12.57 13.18
N GLU A 82 -0.55 -13.26 13.23
CA GLU A 82 0.29 -13.40 14.44
C GLU A 82 1.68 -12.75 14.28
N GLY A 83 2.23 -12.78 13.06
CA GLY A 83 3.47 -12.09 12.72
C GLY A 83 3.20 -10.62 12.39
N VAL A 84 3.05 -10.33 11.10
CA VAL A 84 2.69 -9.01 10.57
C VAL A 84 1.27 -9.00 10.05
N LEU A 85 0.53 -7.96 10.43
CA LEU A 85 -0.70 -7.56 9.76
C LEU A 85 -0.42 -6.30 8.92
N LEU A 86 -0.37 -6.43 7.60
CA LEU A 86 -0.28 -5.31 6.67
C LEU A 86 -1.68 -4.91 6.22
N PHE A 87 -2.06 -3.67 6.46
CA PHE A 87 -3.27 -3.05 5.93
C PHE A 87 -2.88 -1.96 4.94
N TYR A 88 -3.30 -2.12 3.69
CA TYR A 88 -3.13 -1.12 2.65
C TYR A 88 -4.52 -0.62 2.22
N PHE A 89 -4.69 0.70 2.18
CA PHE A 89 -5.90 1.33 1.65
C PHE A 89 -5.55 2.31 0.54
N ALA A 90 -6.26 2.21 -0.59
CA ALA A 90 -6.27 3.23 -1.63
C ALA A 90 -7.70 3.53 -2.08
N GLY A 91 -8.02 4.81 -2.21
CA GLY A 91 -9.35 5.30 -2.54
C GLY A 91 -9.53 6.77 -2.14
N HIS A 92 -10.77 7.23 -2.09
CA HIS A 92 -11.08 8.55 -1.54
C HIS A 92 -10.93 8.57 -0.02
N GLY A 93 -10.34 9.66 0.45
CA GLY A 93 -10.26 10.04 1.86
C GLY A 93 -10.99 11.36 2.05
N ALA A 94 -11.71 11.49 3.16
CA ALA A 94 -12.43 12.70 3.52
C ALA A 94 -12.12 13.12 4.94
N ILE A 95 -12.22 14.42 5.21
CA ILE A 95 -12.17 15.00 6.56
C ILE A 95 -13.41 15.87 6.75
N PRO A 96 -14.06 15.85 7.93
CA PRO A 96 -15.21 16.69 8.20
C PRO A 96 -14.80 18.16 8.30
N SER A 97 -15.70 19.10 7.96
CA SER A 97 -15.37 20.54 8.01
C SER A 97 -15.03 21.07 9.41
N ALA A 98 -15.47 20.38 10.46
CA ALA A 98 -15.29 20.76 11.86
C ALA A 98 -14.25 19.91 12.60
N GLY A 99 -13.50 19.03 11.91
CA GLY A 99 -12.53 18.14 12.56
C GLY A 99 -11.44 17.67 11.61
N ASP A 100 -10.42 17.05 12.19
CA ASP A 100 -9.22 16.65 11.46
C ASP A 100 -9.13 15.15 11.20
N GLU A 101 -10.14 14.37 11.60
CA GLU A 101 -10.11 12.92 11.49
C GLU A 101 -10.38 12.44 10.06
N LEU A 102 -9.51 11.51 9.62
CA LEU A 102 -9.60 10.87 8.31
C LEU A 102 -10.70 9.81 8.27
N PHE A 103 -11.55 9.90 7.25
CA PHE A 103 -12.53 8.88 6.87
C PHE A 103 -12.10 8.19 5.58
N LEU A 104 -12.16 6.87 5.56
CA LEU A 104 -11.87 6.02 4.39
C LEU A 104 -13.20 5.69 3.69
N GLN A 105 -13.38 6.15 2.44
CA GLN A 105 -14.66 6.01 1.74
C GLN A 105 -14.73 4.69 0.96
N MET A 106 -15.72 3.85 1.29
CA MET A 106 -15.99 2.56 0.64
C MET A 106 -16.90 2.74 -0.59
N ARG A 107 -17.19 1.65 -1.32
CA ARG A 107 -17.96 1.73 -2.59
C ARG A 107 -19.32 2.42 -2.45
N ASN A 108 -20.01 2.17 -1.34
CA ASN A 108 -21.32 2.73 -1.04
C ASN A 108 -21.25 4.06 -0.26
N ALA A 109 -20.10 4.74 -0.27
CA ALA A 109 -19.93 6.01 0.43
C ALA A 109 -20.71 7.16 -0.25
N SER A 110 -21.15 8.10 0.57
CA SER A 110 -21.72 9.39 0.12
C SER A 110 -21.14 10.54 0.94
N VAL A 111 -21.29 11.76 0.42
CA VAL A 111 -20.84 13.00 1.08
C VAL A 111 -22.06 13.90 1.30
N ILE A 112 -22.60 13.89 2.51
CA ILE A 112 -23.72 14.76 2.86
C ILE A 112 -23.16 16.07 3.41
N ALA A 113 -23.11 17.08 2.54
CA ALA A 113 -22.67 18.43 2.90
C ALA A 113 -23.73 19.14 3.77
N GLY A 114 -23.27 19.92 4.75
CA GLY A 114 -24.10 20.67 5.69
C GLY A 114 -23.27 21.34 6.78
N GLY A 115 -23.91 21.88 7.82
CA GLY A 115 -23.19 22.48 8.96
C GLY A 115 -22.22 21.52 9.67
N HIS A 116 -22.49 20.22 9.56
CA HIS A 116 -21.54 19.14 9.89
C HIS A 116 -21.60 18.12 8.75
N ALA A 117 -20.49 17.96 8.01
CA ALA A 117 -20.41 16.97 6.95
C ALA A 117 -20.52 15.55 7.53
N VAL A 118 -21.32 14.70 6.90
CA VAL A 118 -21.48 13.28 7.27
C VAL A 118 -21.05 12.41 6.10
N PHE A 119 -20.36 11.30 6.39
CA PHE A 119 -19.83 10.37 5.40
C PHE A 119 -20.43 8.96 5.55
N PRO A 120 -21.74 8.74 5.26
CA PRO A 120 -22.29 7.39 5.24
C PRO A 120 -21.49 6.50 4.29
N GLY A 121 -21.29 5.24 4.65
CA GLY A 121 -20.49 4.29 3.85
C GLY A 121 -18.97 4.56 3.90
N ALA A 122 -18.51 5.43 4.80
CA ALA A 122 -17.09 5.59 5.12
C ALA A 122 -16.79 5.10 6.54
N GLU A 123 -15.53 4.75 6.81
CA GLU A 123 -15.06 4.34 8.13
C GLU A 123 -14.05 5.33 8.70
N MET A 124 -14.15 5.62 9.99
CA MET A 124 -13.18 6.45 10.71
C MET A 124 -11.86 5.72 10.85
N PHE A 125 -10.74 6.42 10.63
CA PHE A 125 -9.43 5.80 10.78
C PHE A 125 -9.15 5.31 12.20
N THR A 126 -9.69 5.99 13.23
CA THR A 126 -9.65 5.48 14.62
C THR A 126 -10.28 4.09 14.72
N THR A 127 -11.48 3.88 14.17
CA THR A 127 -12.16 2.58 14.16
C THR A 127 -11.29 1.52 13.47
N VAL A 128 -10.72 1.84 12.31
CA VAL A 128 -9.83 0.92 11.58
C VAL A 128 -8.64 0.51 12.44
N LEU A 129 -7.94 1.47 13.06
CA LEU A 129 -6.81 1.19 13.93
C LEU A 129 -7.21 0.37 15.17
N THR A 130 -8.35 0.66 15.77
CA THR A 130 -8.88 -0.12 16.89
C THR A 130 -9.11 -1.58 16.50
N VAL A 131 -9.71 -1.85 15.34
CA VAL A 131 -9.92 -3.23 14.85
C VAL A 131 -8.57 -3.91 14.59
N LEU A 132 -7.65 -3.25 13.88
CA LEU A 132 -6.32 -3.80 13.62
C LEU A 132 -5.57 -4.15 14.91
N ALA A 133 -5.67 -3.32 15.95
CA ALA A 133 -5.00 -3.54 17.22
C ALA A 133 -5.57 -4.69 18.07
N THR A 134 -6.77 -5.19 17.74
CA THR A 134 -7.29 -6.43 18.33
C THR A 134 -6.51 -7.67 17.88
N SER A 135 -5.72 -7.55 16.81
CA SER A 135 -4.91 -8.64 16.27
C SER A 135 -3.83 -9.11 17.26
N PRO A 136 -3.53 -10.43 17.28
CA PRO A 136 -2.36 -10.96 17.97
C PRO A 136 -1.04 -10.63 17.25
N ALA A 137 -1.09 -10.01 16.08
CA ALA A 137 0.08 -9.62 15.30
C ALA A 137 1.11 -8.87 16.14
N ARG A 138 2.37 -9.32 16.05
CA ARG A 138 3.52 -8.66 16.70
C ARG A 138 3.73 -7.26 16.14
N ARG A 139 3.47 -7.04 14.85
CA ARG A 139 3.55 -5.74 14.18
C ARG A 139 2.37 -5.54 13.24
N ILE A 140 1.92 -4.30 13.14
CA ILE A 140 0.85 -3.86 12.26
C ILE A 140 1.45 -2.78 11.36
N VAL A 141 1.39 -2.98 10.05
CA VAL A 141 1.84 -2.01 9.06
C VAL A 141 0.61 -1.43 8.38
N VAL A 142 0.44 -0.12 8.45
CA VAL A 142 -0.68 0.59 7.83
C VAL A 142 -0.15 1.50 6.74
N ILE A 143 -0.65 1.36 5.52
CA ILE A 143 -0.26 2.15 4.36
C ILE A 143 -1.52 2.80 3.78
N LEU A 144 -1.57 4.13 3.77
CA LEU A 144 -2.70 4.91 3.30
C LEU A 144 -2.32 5.68 2.03
N ASP A 145 -2.97 5.37 0.92
CA ASP A 145 -2.86 6.09 -0.35
C ASP A 145 -4.18 6.76 -0.73
N CYS A 146 -4.47 7.88 -0.07
CA CYS A 146 -5.67 8.67 -0.28
C CYS A 146 -5.42 10.16 0.00
N CYS A 147 -6.36 11.01 -0.43
CA CYS A 147 -6.37 12.41 0.02
C CYS A 147 -6.45 12.47 1.56
N PHE A 148 -5.76 13.44 2.14
CA PHE A 148 -5.71 13.68 3.58
C PHE A 148 -5.08 12.53 4.40
N ALA A 149 -4.38 11.58 3.78
CA ALA A 149 -3.74 10.46 4.48
C ALA A 149 -2.87 10.94 5.67
N GLY A 150 -2.19 12.07 5.55
CA GLY A 150 -1.35 12.63 6.62
C GLY A 150 -2.10 13.01 7.90
N ASN A 151 -3.42 13.18 7.86
CA ASN A 151 -4.25 13.42 9.05
C ASN A 151 -4.28 12.20 10.00
N ALA A 152 -4.00 11.00 9.47
CA ALA A 152 -3.86 9.78 10.27
C ALA A 152 -2.74 9.88 11.33
N ALA A 153 -1.76 10.77 11.14
CA ALA A 153 -0.67 10.97 12.10
C ALA A 153 -1.18 11.37 13.49
N TRP A 154 -2.20 12.24 13.57
CA TRP A 154 -2.73 12.68 14.87
C TRP A 154 -3.42 11.55 15.63
N VAL A 155 -4.18 10.72 14.91
CA VAL A 155 -4.80 9.51 15.45
C VAL A 155 -3.72 8.56 15.98
N TRP A 156 -2.66 8.33 15.20
CA TRP A 156 -1.56 7.46 15.62
C TRP A 156 -0.86 7.97 16.90
N GLU A 157 -0.64 9.28 17.03
CA GLU A 157 0.07 9.84 18.19
C GLU A 157 -0.68 9.62 19.50
N THR A 158 -2.01 9.67 19.45
CA THR A 158 -2.89 9.51 20.63
C THR A 158 -3.30 8.06 20.87
N PHE A 159 -2.94 7.14 19.96
CA PHE A 159 -3.30 5.74 20.04
C PHE A 159 -2.48 4.97 21.08
N ARG A 160 -3.16 4.28 22.01
CA ARG A 160 -2.50 3.59 23.14
C ARG A 160 -1.56 2.47 22.70
N ASP A 161 -1.94 1.69 21.67
CA ASP A 161 -1.17 0.55 21.17
C ASP A 161 -0.18 0.92 20.05
N LYS A 162 0.13 2.21 19.87
CA LYS A 162 0.93 2.71 18.73
C LYS A 162 2.30 2.06 18.58
N ARG A 163 2.88 1.49 19.65
CA ARG A 163 4.17 0.76 19.59
C ARG A 163 4.16 -0.44 18.65
N ARG A 164 3.00 -1.04 18.38
CA ARG A 164 2.86 -2.14 17.40
C ARG A 164 2.60 -1.65 15.98
N VAL A 165 2.26 -0.37 15.79
CA VAL A 165 1.74 0.17 14.54
C VAL A 165 2.80 1.02 13.85
N LEU A 166 3.16 0.65 12.62
CA LEU A 166 3.97 1.44 11.71
C LEU A 166 3.04 1.99 10.62
N LEU A 167 2.94 3.31 10.52
CA LEU A 167 2.01 4.01 9.65
C LEU A 167 2.76 4.76 8.55
N LEU A 168 2.43 4.49 7.29
CA LEU A 168 2.88 5.22 6.11
C LEU A 168 1.68 5.91 5.46
N MET A 169 1.81 7.20 5.21
CA MET A 169 0.79 8.08 4.65
C MET A 169 1.33 8.64 3.35
N SER A 170 0.57 8.52 2.26
CA SER A 170 1.04 8.92 0.95
C SER A 170 1.31 10.42 0.85
N VAL A 171 0.65 11.25 1.66
CA VAL A 171 0.74 12.72 1.60
C VAL A 171 0.77 13.35 3.00
N GLN A 172 1.23 14.59 3.10
CA GLN A 172 1.14 15.43 4.29
C GLN A 172 -0.31 15.67 4.76
N ALA A 173 -0.49 16.04 6.03
CA ALA A 173 -1.80 16.40 6.57
C ALA A 173 -2.43 17.58 5.80
N ASN A 174 -3.76 17.60 5.68
CA ASN A 174 -4.56 18.65 5.04
C ASN A 174 -4.28 18.85 3.54
N HIS A 175 -3.73 17.83 2.88
CA HIS A 175 -3.39 17.85 1.46
C HIS A 175 -4.20 16.84 0.63
N ARG A 176 -4.50 17.25 -0.60
CA ARG A 176 -5.09 16.40 -1.63
C ARG A 176 -4.04 16.09 -2.70
N ILE A 177 -4.15 14.91 -3.30
CA ILE A 177 -3.24 14.39 -4.31
C ILE A 177 -4.02 13.93 -5.54
N ASP A 178 -3.33 13.93 -6.68
CA ASP A 178 -3.86 13.41 -7.93
C ASP A 178 -3.64 11.90 -8.01
N ALA A 179 -4.65 11.16 -8.47
CA ALA A 179 -4.58 9.70 -8.60
C ALA A 179 -3.75 9.24 -9.82
N GLY A 180 -3.30 10.17 -10.66
CA GLY A 180 -2.57 9.90 -11.89
C GLY A 180 -3.49 9.42 -13.02
N GLY A 181 -2.86 8.88 -14.08
CA GLY A 181 -3.59 8.38 -15.24
C GLY A 181 -4.37 7.08 -14.96
N PRO A 182 -5.47 6.82 -15.68
CA PRO A 182 -6.35 5.68 -15.40
C PRO A 182 -5.77 4.30 -15.77
N ARG A 183 -4.57 4.27 -16.37
CA ARG A 183 -3.92 3.04 -16.90
C ARG A 183 -2.68 2.62 -16.09
N THR A 184 -2.35 3.36 -15.04
CA THR A 184 -1.17 3.11 -14.20
C THR A 184 -1.58 3.15 -12.74
N ALA A 185 -0.73 2.61 -11.87
CA ALA A 185 -0.87 2.86 -10.44
C ALA A 185 -0.71 4.36 -10.14
N THR A 186 -1.26 4.82 -9.02
CA THR A 186 -1.05 6.16 -8.49
C THR A 186 0.47 6.42 -8.33
N PRO A 187 0.94 7.68 -8.42
CA PRO A 187 2.36 7.98 -8.30
C PRO A 187 3.02 7.43 -7.03
N CYS A 188 2.37 7.58 -5.87
CA CYS A 188 2.89 7.08 -4.60
C CYS A 188 2.94 5.55 -4.56
N THR A 189 1.88 4.86 -4.98
CA THR A 189 1.87 3.39 -4.98
C THR A 189 2.84 2.82 -6.03
N ALA A 190 3.00 3.47 -7.18
CA ALA A 190 3.99 3.08 -8.18
C ALA A 190 5.42 3.14 -7.60
N ALA A 191 5.77 4.25 -6.95
CA ALA A 191 7.08 4.44 -6.33
C ALA A 191 7.32 3.47 -5.15
N LEU A 192 6.30 3.25 -4.31
CA LEU A 192 6.38 2.27 -3.21
C LEU A 192 6.59 0.85 -3.75
N ALA A 193 5.80 0.45 -4.75
CA ALA A 193 5.92 -0.89 -5.32
C ALA A 193 7.28 -1.11 -5.99
N ASP A 194 7.85 -0.09 -6.66
CA ASP A 194 9.22 -0.17 -7.18
C ASP A 194 10.23 -0.47 -6.06
N LEU A 195 10.18 0.26 -4.95
CA LEU A 195 11.09 0.07 -3.81
C LEU A 195 10.96 -1.34 -3.21
N LEU A 196 9.73 -1.88 -3.14
CA LEU A 196 9.48 -3.25 -2.68
C LEU A 196 9.93 -4.31 -3.72
N ASP A 197 10.24 -3.92 -4.96
CA ASP A 197 10.67 -4.81 -6.05
C ASP A 197 12.17 -4.78 -6.33
N GLU A 198 12.93 -3.88 -5.72
CA GLU A 198 14.37 -3.66 -5.97
C GLU A 198 15.31 -4.80 -5.50
N GLY A 199 14.77 -5.89 -4.96
CA GLY A 199 15.53 -7.05 -4.50
C GLY A 199 16.21 -6.85 -3.14
N GLY A 200 16.61 -7.95 -2.49
CA GLY A 200 17.21 -7.91 -1.16
C GLY A 200 16.20 -7.74 -0.02
N GLU A 201 16.73 -7.42 1.17
CA GLU A 201 15.96 -7.18 2.39
C GLU A 201 15.74 -5.67 2.59
N ALA A 202 14.49 -5.27 2.86
CA ALA A 202 14.17 -3.88 3.19
C ALA A 202 13.14 -3.81 4.32
N GLY A 203 13.47 -2.98 5.33
CA GLY A 203 12.60 -2.67 6.46
C GLY A 203 11.64 -1.52 6.15
N PHE A 204 10.57 -1.40 6.96
CA PHE A 204 9.57 -0.35 6.83
C PHE A 204 10.19 1.05 6.85
N ARG A 205 11.15 1.31 7.75
CA ARG A 205 11.78 2.63 7.85
C ARG A 205 12.56 2.98 6.59
N ASP A 206 13.41 2.07 6.11
CA ASP A 206 14.20 2.28 4.89
C ASP A 206 13.29 2.56 3.69
N VAL A 207 12.27 1.71 3.48
CA VAL A 207 11.30 1.90 2.39
C VAL A 207 10.59 3.24 2.51
N SER A 208 10.19 3.64 3.72
CA SER A 208 9.46 4.91 3.94
C SER A 208 10.34 6.14 3.72
N GLU A 209 11.59 6.12 4.17
CA GLU A 209 12.56 7.19 3.96
C GLU A 209 12.91 7.35 2.48
N ARG A 210 13.16 6.23 1.79
CA ARG A 210 13.46 6.22 0.35
C ARG A 210 12.26 6.64 -0.48
N LEU A 211 11.05 6.23 -0.11
CA LEU A 211 9.82 6.68 -0.75
C LEU A 211 9.65 8.18 -0.62
N ARG A 212 9.81 8.73 0.60
CA ARG A 212 9.74 10.17 0.83
C ARG A 212 10.76 10.90 -0.04
N ALA A 213 12.03 10.50 0.02
CA ALA A 213 13.10 11.13 -0.76
C ALA A 213 12.80 11.13 -2.27
N ARG A 214 12.37 9.98 -2.81
CA ARG A 214 12.05 9.81 -4.24
C ARG A 214 10.86 10.67 -4.67
N MET A 215 9.80 10.72 -3.87
CA MET A 215 8.59 11.49 -4.18
C MET A 215 8.85 13.00 -4.07
N THR A 216 9.53 13.45 -3.01
CA THR A 216 9.84 14.87 -2.77
C THR A 216 10.79 15.44 -3.82
N ALA A 217 11.79 14.67 -4.25
CA ALA A 217 12.73 15.08 -5.32
C ALA A 217 12.10 15.01 -6.72
N GLY A 218 10.99 14.27 -6.87
CA GLY A 218 10.30 14.09 -8.13
C GLY A 218 9.48 15.31 -8.59
N PRO A 219 8.87 15.21 -9.79
CA PRO A 219 8.01 16.27 -10.33
C PRO A 219 6.63 16.34 -9.68
N HIS A 220 6.31 15.41 -8.77
CA HIS A 220 4.98 15.28 -8.18
C HIS A 220 4.67 16.44 -7.23
N ARG A 221 3.47 16.99 -7.36
CA ARG A 221 2.97 18.10 -6.53
C ARG A 221 1.58 17.74 -6.01
N THR A 222 1.25 18.26 -4.83
CA THR A 222 -0.10 18.20 -4.29
C THR A 222 -1.03 19.13 -5.07
N VAL A 223 -2.35 19.05 -4.86
CA VAL A 223 -3.31 19.99 -5.47
C VAL A 223 -3.00 21.45 -5.08
N ARG A 224 -2.36 21.67 -3.92
CA ARG A 224 -1.90 22.99 -3.46
C ARG A 224 -0.60 23.47 -4.11
N GLN A 225 -0.06 22.73 -5.08
CA GLN A 225 1.22 23.02 -5.76
C GLN A 225 2.46 22.93 -4.85
N GLU A 226 2.33 22.29 -3.68
CA GLU A 226 3.44 22.00 -2.77
C GLU A 226 4.14 20.69 -3.18
N PRO A 227 5.42 20.49 -2.82
CA PRO A 227 6.08 19.19 -2.97
C PRO A 227 5.22 18.08 -2.36
N TRP A 228 5.03 16.99 -3.09
CA TRP A 228 4.33 15.83 -2.55
C TRP A 228 5.29 15.04 -1.66
N GLU A 229 5.08 15.10 -0.33
CA GLU A 229 5.92 14.41 0.65
C GLU A 229 5.13 13.33 1.42
N PRO A 230 5.32 12.04 1.09
CA PRO A 230 4.88 10.96 1.95
C PRO A 230 5.47 11.09 3.37
N GLN A 231 4.67 10.73 4.37
CA GLN A 231 5.04 10.82 5.78
C GLN A 231 4.85 9.46 6.46
N TRP A 232 5.61 9.20 7.51
CA TRP A 232 5.45 7.97 8.28
C TRP A 232 5.53 8.20 9.79
N ARG A 233 5.02 7.26 10.57
CA ARG A 233 5.11 7.19 12.03
C ARG A 233 5.43 5.76 12.45
N ALA A 234 6.41 5.63 13.34
CA ALA A 234 6.70 4.41 14.06
C ALA A 234 7.40 4.80 15.37
N ASP A 235 7.34 3.93 16.37
CA ASP A 235 8.17 4.09 17.56
C ASP A 235 9.66 4.03 17.15
N PRO A 236 10.55 4.89 17.70
CA PRO A 236 11.94 4.98 17.27
C PRO A 236 12.71 3.66 17.28
N ASP A 237 12.38 2.75 18.20
CA ASP A 237 13.06 1.47 18.37
C ASP A 237 12.42 0.31 17.59
N ILE A 238 11.37 0.60 16.82
CA ILE A 238 10.57 -0.39 16.12
C ILE A 238 10.74 -0.25 14.61
N ASP A 239 11.06 -1.39 13.99
CA ASP A 239 11.03 -1.58 12.54
C ASP A 239 10.56 -3.00 12.22
N VAL A 240 10.18 -3.23 10.97
CA VAL A 240 9.73 -4.54 10.49
C VAL A 240 10.18 -4.77 9.05
N LEU A 241 10.66 -5.99 8.77
CA LEU A 241 11.01 -6.42 7.42
C LEU A 241 9.75 -6.49 6.55
N LEU A 242 9.74 -5.78 5.42
CA LEU A 242 8.62 -5.78 4.47
C LEU A 242 8.88 -6.68 3.26
N VAL A 243 10.14 -6.78 2.83
CA VAL A 243 10.57 -7.66 1.75
C VAL A 243 11.92 -8.29 2.08
N ALA A 244 12.11 -9.51 1.63
CA ALA A 244 13.30 -10.33 1.75
C ALA A 244 13.47 -11.15 0.47
N LYS A 245 13.61 -10.46 -0.66
CA LYS A 245 13.80 -11.09 -1.98
C LYS A 245 15.20 -11.67 -2.04
N GLU A 246 15.29 -12.97 -2.32
CA GLU A 246 16.57 -13.54 -2.73
C GLU A 246 17.11 -12.74 -3.92
N PRO A 247 18.43 -12.45 -3.96
CA PRO A 247 19.02 -11.81 -5.12
C PRO A 247 18.68 -12.63 -6.37
N ARG A 248 18.16 -11.98 -7.42
CA ARG A 248 17.93 -12.64 -8.71
C ARG A 248 19.25 -13.32 -9.12
N LYS A 249 19.28 -14.65 -9.17
CA LYS A 249 20.44 -15.35 -9.75
C LYS A 249 20.66 -14.77 -11.16
N PRO A 250 21.90 -14.38 -11.52
CA PRO A 250 22.16 -13.98 -12.89
C PRO A 250 21.71 -15.11 -13.82
N ASP A 251 21.11 -14.74 -14.95
CA ASP A 251 20.77 -15.72 -15.98
C ASP A 251 22.04 -16.51 -16.33
N PRO A 252 21.98 -17.84 -16.48
CA PRO A 252 23.13 -18.62 -16.89
C PRO A 252 23.66 -18.06 -18.22
N ASP A 253 24.98 -17.90 -18.31
CA ASP A 253 25.62 -17.44 -19.54
C ASP A 253 25.12 -18.28 -20.73
N PRO A 254 24.85 -17.66 -21.89
CA PRO A 254 24.49 -18.41 -23.07
C PRO A 254 25.59 -19.44 -23.36
N PRO A 255 25.23 -20.66 -23.78
CA PRO A 255 26.20 -21.69 -24.07
C PRO A 255 27.21 -21.17 -25.12
N PRO A 256 28.50 -21.51 -24.98
CA PRO A 256 29.51 -21.06 -25.93
C PRO A 256 29.13 -21.50 -27.35
N PRO A 257 29.41 -20.67 -28.37
CA PRO A 257 29.11 -21.02 -29.75
C PRO A 257 29.80 -22.33 -30.12
N PRO A 258 29.14 -23.19 -30.94
CA PRO A 258 29.75 -24.44 -31.37
C PRO A 258 31.08 -24.18 -32.08
N PRO A 259 32.08 -25.07 -31.91
CA PRO A 259 33.36 -24.91 -32.57
C PRO A 259 33.16 -24.88 -34.09
N PRO A 260 33.93 -24.07 -34.84
CA PRO A 260 33.82 -23.98 -36.28
C PRO A 260 33.99 -25.39 -36.88
N GLY A 261 33.02 -25.79 -37.70
CA GLY A 261 33.00 -27.09 -38.36
C GLY A 261 34.30 -27.32 -39.13
N GLY A 262 35.01 -28.39 -38.78
CA GLY A 262 36.23 -28.80 -39.46
C GLY A 262 35.97 -29.07 -40.96
N PRO A 263 37.00 -28.94 -41.81
CA PRO A 263 36.85 -29.03 -43.25
C PRO A 263 36.26 -30.39 -43.67
N SER A 264 35.16 -30.31 -44.42
CA SER A 264 34.56 -31.46 -45.11
C SER A 264 35.56 -31.99 -46.13
N HIS A 265 36.19 -33.13 -45.84
CA HIS A 265 36.88 -33.91 -46.85
C HIS A 265 35.85 -34.46 -47.83
N ARG A 266 35.70 -33.81 -48.98
CA ARG A 266 35.11 -34.42 -50.17
C ARG A 266 36.04 -35.56 -50.60
N ALA A 267 35.58 -36.78 -50.44
CA ALA A 267 36.18 -37.94 -51.10
C ALA A 267 35.77 -37.89 -52.57
N ASP A 268 36.74 -37.61 -53.44
CA ASP A 268 36.61 -37.84 -54.87
C ASP A 268 36.39 -39.35 -55.10
N ARG A 269 35.27 -39.70 -55.76
CA ARG A 269 35.07 -41.02 -56.36
C ARG A 269 35.28 -40.90 -57.86
N LEU A 270 36.16 -41.78 -58.37
CA LEU A 270 36.31 -42.16 -59.77
C LEU A 270 34.99 -42.56 -60.43
#